data_AF-A0A6I3BAW2-F1
#
_entry.id   AF-A0A6I3BAW2-F1
#
_cell.length_a   1.000
_cell.length_b   1.000
_cell.length_c   1.000
_cell.angle_alpha   90.00
_cell.angle_beta   90.00
_cell.angle_gamma   90.00
#
_symmetry.space_group_name_H-M   'P 1'
#
loop_
_entity.id
_entity.type
_entity.pdbx_description
1 polymer ?
#
loop_
_entity_poly.entity_id
_entity_poly.type
_entity_poly.pdbx_seq_one_letter_code
_entity_poly.pdbx_strand_id
1 'polypeptide(L)' 'MQASDSTPVAYTLRNGIQESFHDGAVVCLERDGSIAFSAGSPNAVIFPRSSTKPFLATAMVAAGLKLPS' A
#
# COMPACT_ATOMS: atom_id res chain seq x y z
N MET A 1 1.50 -12.47 3.32
CA MET A 1 2.69 -11.76 3.79
C MET A 1 3.24 -12.59 4.91
N GLN A 2 4.49 -13.03 4.78
CA GLN A 2 5.18 -13.76 5.84
C GLN A 2 5.79 -12.76 6.83
N ALA A 3 6.11 -13.20 8.05
CA ALA A 3 6.75 -12.32 9.03
C ALA A 3 8.09 -11.75 8.53
N SER A 4 8.81 -12.52 7.71
CA SER A 4 10.06 -12.09 7.06
C SER A 4 9.87 -11.01 5.99
N ASP A 5 8.63 -10.76 5.54
CA ASP A 5 8.35 -9.74 4.53
C ASP A 5 8.16 -8.34 5.15
N SER A 6 7.90 -8.24 6.46
CA SER A 6 7.62 -6.98 7.15
C SER A 6 8.82 -6.42 7.89
N THR A 7 8.88 -5.09 7.94
CA THR A 7 9.75 -4.33 8.81
C THR A 7 8.94 -3.20 9.46
N PRO A 8 9.45 -2.56 10.52
CA PRO A 8 8.85 -1.35 11.04
C PRO A 8 8.83 -0.23 10.00
N VAL A 9 7.66 0.33 9.71
CA VAL A 9 7.49 1.37 8.66
C VAL A 9 6.94 2.69 9.18
N ALA A 10 6.23 2.67 10.31
CA ALA A 10 5.73 3.90 10.93
C ALA A 10 5.46 3.70 12.42
N TYR A 11 5.67 4.76 13.19
CA TYR A 11 5.25 4.82 14.59
C TYR A 11 4.78 6.21 14.97
N THR A 12 3.99 6.28 16.03
CA THR A 12 3.50 7.54 16.59
C THR A 12 3.99 7.67 18.02
N LEU A 13 4.44 8.87 18.37
CA LEU A 13 4.84 9.23 19.73
C LEU A 13 3.76 10.08 20.40
N ARG A 14 3.50 9.83 21.69
CA ARG A 14 2.79 10.74 22.58
C ARG A 14 3.65 10.98 23.80
N ASN A 15 4.03 12.24 24.03
CA ASN A 15 4.90 12.63 25.15
C ASN A 15 6.21 11.83 25.23
N GLY A 16 6.83 11.56 24.08
CA GLY A 16 8.08 10.78 24.00
C GLY A 16 7.91 9.26 24.10
N ILE A 17 6.69 8.76 24.30
CA ILE A 17 6.38 7.32 24.36
C ILE A 17 5.80 6.85 23.03
N GLN A 18 6.27 5.70 22.56
CA GLN A 18 5.75 5.06 21.35
C GLN A 18 4.44 4.34 21.64
N GLU A 19 3.34 4.85 21.11
CA GLU A 19 1.99 4.31 21.36
C GLU A 19 1.44 3.47 20.21
N SER A 20 1.98 3.64 19.01
CA SER A 20 1.55 2.86 17.84
C SER A 20 2.73 2.51 16.97
N PHE A 21 2.67 1.32 16.40
CA PHE A 21 3.70 0.73 15.59
C PHE A 21 3.08 -0.02 14.43
N HIS A 22 3.62 0.21 13.25
CA HIS A 22 3.16 -0.42 12.03
C HIS A 22 4.31 -1.23 11.46
N ASP A 23 4.19 -2.55 11.55
CA ASP A 23 5.00 -3.49 10.78
C ASP A 23 4.34 -3.71 9.42
N GLY A 24 5.12 -3.61 8.36
CA GLY A 24 4.62 -3.73 7.01
C GLY A 24 5.72 -3.75 5.97
N ALA A 25 5.29 -3.70 4.71
CA ALA A 25 6.17 -3.48 3.58
C ALA A 25 5.71 -2.20 2.87
N VAL A 26 6.67 -1.38 2.45
CA VAL A 26 6.44 -0.14 1.69
C VAL A 26 7.30 -0.20 0.44
N VAL A 27 6.72 0.20 -0.68
CA VAL A 27 7.44 0.38 -1.95
C VAL A 27 7.01 1.70 -2.57
N CYS A 28 7.98 2.49 -3.00
CA CYS A 28 7.79 3.70 -3.78
C CYS A 28 8.38 3.46 -5.17
N LEU A 29 7.63 3.82 -6.21
CA LEU A 29 8.05 3.64 -7.59
C LEU A 29 8.38 5.00 -8.22
N GLU A 30 9.41 5.00 -9.06
CA GLU A 30 9.66 6.08 -10.01
C GLU A 30 8.60 6.06 -11.13
N ARG A 31 8.59 7.13 -11.94
CA ARG A 31 7.66 7.26 -13.07
C ARG A 31 7.81 6.14 -14.11
N ASP A 32 9.02 5.60 -14.27
CA ASP A 32 9.31 4.49 -15.19
C ASP A 32 8.95 3.11 -14.60
N GLY A 33 8.47 3.07 -13.35
CA GLY A 33 8.11 1.85 -12.63
C GLY A 33 9.26 1.18 -11.90
N SER A 34 10.49 1.72 -11.97
CA SER A 34 11.60 1.25 -11.14
C SER A 34 11.37 1.57 -9.66
N ILE A 35 11.96 0.78 -8.75
CA ILE A 35 11.82 0.99 -7.31
C ILE A 35 12.72 2.16 -6.89
N ALA A 36 12.11 3.25 -6.44
CA ALA A 36 12.81 4.39 -5.85
C ALA A 36 13.24 4.12 -4.40
N PHE A 37 12.37 3.44 -3.65
CA PHE A 37 12.57 3.12 -2.24
C PHE A 37 11.76 1.90 -1.85
N SER A 38 12.28 1.11 -0.91
CA SER A 38 11.53 0.02 -0.27
C SER A 38 11.93 -0.19 1.18
N ALA A 39 10.95 -0.58 2.00
CA ALA A 39 11.15 -1.10 3.35
C ALA A 39 10.38 -2.41 3.47
N GLY A 40 11.02 -3.49 3.94
CA GLY A 40 10.46 -4.84 3.85
C GLY A 40 10.52 -5.39 2.42
N SER A 41 9.76 -6.45 2.13
CA SER A 41 9.73 -7.08 0.81
C SER A 41 8.72 -6.40 -0.11
N PRO A 42 9.13 -5.79 -1.24
CA PRO A 42 8.21 -5.21 -2.24
C PRO A 42 7.29 -6.25 -2.90
N ASN A 43 7.69 -7.52 -2.86
CA ASN A 43 6.96 -8.64 -3.46
C ASN A 43 6.05 -9.36 -2.45
N ALA A 44 5.87 -8.78 -1.26
CA ALA A 44 5.02 -9.35 -0.22
C ALA A 44 3.58 -9.51 -0.75
N VAL A 45 3.06 -10.74 -0.70
CA VAL A 45 1.66 -11.00 -1.07
C VAL A 45 0.75 -10.50 0.06
N ILE A 46 -0.13 -9.54 -0.23
CA ILE A 46 -1.08 -8.98 0.73
C ILE A 46 -2.51 -9.10 0.22
N PHE A 47 -3.49 -9.02 1.13
CA PHE A 47 -4.88 -8.80 0.74
C PHE A 47 -5.11 -7.29 0.59
N PRO A 48 -5.37 -6.75 -0.62
CA PRO A 48 -5.47 -5.30 -0.84
C PRO A 48 -6.73 -4.66 -0.25
N ARG A 49 -7.74 -5.46 0.11
CA ARG A 49 -8.99 -5.00 0.73
C ARG A 49 -9.61 -3.82 -0.05
N SER A 50 -9.92 -2.72 0.63
CA SER A 50 -10.51 -1.53 0.03
C SER A 50 -9.62 -0.90 -1.06
N SER A 51 -8.31 -1.13 -1.04
CA SER A 51 -7.38 -0.64 -2.06
C SER A 51 -7.58 -1.33 -3.41
N THR A 52 -8.46 -2.33 -3.52
CA THR A 52 -8.87 -2.90 -4.82
C THR A 52 -9.83 -1.99 -5.60
N LYS A 53 -10.43 -0.98 -4.95
CA LYS A 53 -11.44 -0.09 -5.57
C LYS A 53 -11.00 0.52 -6.90
N PRO A 54 -9.75 1.00 -7.12
CA PRO A 54 -9.34 1.52 -8.40
C PRO A 54 -9.47 0.50 -9.53
N PHE A 55 -9.07 -0.76 -9.33
CA PHE A 55 -9.22 -1.82 -10.33
C PHE A 55 -10.69 -2.09 -10.66
N LEU A 56 -11.54 -2.14 -9.62
CA LEU A 56 -12.99 -2.30 -9.80
C LEU A 56 -13.59 -1.12 -10.57
N ALA A 57 -13.23 0.11 -10.20
CA ALA A 57 -13.71 1.33 -10.85
C ALA A 57 -13.29 1.38 -12.33
N THR A 58 -12.04 1.07 -12.64
CA THR A 58 -11.54 1.00 -14.03
C THR A 58 -12.34 -0.02 -14.84
N ALA A 59 -12.59 -1.21 -14.30
CA ALA A 59 -13.38 -2.23 -14.97
C ALA A 59 -14.83 -1.79 -15.20
N MET A 60 -15.46 -1.12 -14.23
CA MET A 60 -16.82 -0.60 -14.36
C MET A 60 -16.93 0.47 -15.46
N VAL A 61 -15.99 1.41 -15.52
CA VAL A 61 -15.95 2.43 -16.60
C VAL A 61 -15.76 1.77 -17.95
N ALA A 62 -14.83 0.80 -18.07
CA ALA A 62 -14.64 0.04 -19.30
C ALA A 62 -15.90 -0.76 -19.71
N ALA A 63 -16.70 -1.20 -18.73
CA ALA A 63 -17.98 -1.86 -18.94
C ALA A 63 -19.15 -0.89 -19.24
N GLY A 64 -18.89 0.41 -19.37
CA GLY A 64 -19.88 1.41 -19.77
C GLY A 64 -20.57 2.16 -18.63
N LEU A 65 -20.04 2.10 -17.40
CA LEU A 65 -20.49 2.98 -16.31
C LEU A 65 -20.32 4.46 -16.72
N LYS A 66 -21.42 5.21 -16.70
CA LYS A 66 -21.41 6.67 -16.94
C LYS A 66 -21.19 7.41 -15.63
N LEU A 67 -20.16 8.25 -15.58
CA LEU A 67 -19.90 9.13 -14.44
C LEU A 67 -20.70 10.43 -14.58
N PRO A 68 -21.11 11.06 -13.47
CA PRO A 68 -21.69 12.39 -13.50
C PRO A 68 -20.72 13.38 -14.17
N SER A 69 -21.27 14.32 -14.93
CA SER A 69 -20.57 15.48 -15.46
C SER A 69 -20.28 16.50 -14.37
#